data_AF-A0A976DNS6-F1
#
_entry.id   AF-A0A976DNS6-F1
#
_cell.length_a   1.000
_cell.length_b   1.000
_cell.length_c   1.000
_cell.angle_alpha   90.00
_cell.angle_beta   90.00
_cell.angle_gamma   90.00
#
_symmetry.space_group_name_H-M   'P 1'
#
loop_
_entity.id
_entity.type
_entity.pdbx_description
1 polymer ?
#
loop_
_entity_poly.entity_id
_entity_poly.type
_entity_poly.pdbx_seq_one_letter_code
_entity_poly.pdbx_strand_id
1 'polypeptide(L)'
;MEDEFGQSFVNSPPFHRDGPKRGYWVISIRILDEARYFTYLEAAIDAIDSLGGRMVIRSPEVIVGVGTPKPRLVVVEFGSLADAQKAFEDIAQQTAMLLYEGIAEYDLAIVEGYDDFG
;
A
#
# COMPACT_ATOMS: atom_id res chain seq x y z
N MET A 1 39.00 19.64 -14.23
CA MET A 1 38.45 19.58 -12.86
C MET A 1 36.95 19.86 -13.02
N GLU A 2 36.21 19.14 -13.86
CA GLU A 2 35.91 17.69 -13.83
C GLU A 2 35.39 17.27 -12.47
N ASP A 3 34.11 17.54 -12.24
CA ASP A 3 33.32 16.90 -11.21
C ASP A 3 32.67 15.65 -11.83
N GLU A 4 33.42 14.56 -11.77
CA GLU A 4 32.96 13.18 -11.88
C GLU A 4 32.10 12.82 -10.64
N PHE A 5 30.93 13.43 -10.50
CA PHE A 5 29.97 13.01 -9.49
C PHE A 5 28.66 12.60 -10.15
N GLY A 6 28.55 11.29 -10.40
CA GLY A 6 27.26 10.61 -10.31
C GLY A 6 26.58 10.23 -11.62
N GLN A 7 27.33 9.87 -12.67
CA GLN A 7 26.79 8.87 -13.60
C GLN A 7 26.68 7.53 -12.85
N SER A 8 25.49 7.19 -12.34
CA SER A 8 24.96 5.83 -12.16
C SER A 8 23.85 5.79 -11.08
N PHE A 9 22.65 6.22 -11.46
CA PHE A 9 21.38 5.70 -10.93
C PHE A 9 20.53 5.60 -12.20
N VAL A 10 20.58 4.56 -13.03
CA VAL A 10 19.91 3.28 -12.87
C VAL A 10 20.47 2.42 -14.01
N ASN A 11 21.18 1.33 -13.71
CA ASN A 11 21.46 0.26 -14.68
C ASN A 11 21.00 -1.09 -14.10
N SER A 12 19.95 -1.05 -13.28
CA SER A 12 19.15 -2.25 -13.06
C SER A 12 18.43 -2.54 -14.37
N PRO A 13 18.43 -3.78 -14.89
CA PRO A 13 17.54 -4.11 -16.00
C PRO A 13 16.13 -3.64 -15.64
N PRO A 14 15.38 -3.03 -16.57
CA PRO A 14 14.04 -2.56 -16.26
C PRO A 14 13.27 -3.74 -15.69
N PHE A 15 12.61 -3.54 -14.55
CA PHE A 15 11.52 -4.42 -14.15
C PHE A 15 10.40 -4.20 -15.16
N HIS A 16 10.59 -4.70 -16.38
CA HIS A 16 9.59 -4.65 -17.41
C HIS A 16 8.54 -5.67 -17.02
N ARG A 17 7.45 -5.19 -16.44
CA ARG A 17 6.22 -5.96 -16.38
C ARG A 17 5.49 -5.69 -17.68
N ASP A 18 5.57 -6.64 -18.60
CA ASP A 18 4.65 -6.67 -19.74
C ASP A 18 3.21 -6.71 -19.17
N GLY A 19 2.45 -5.61 -19.31
CA GLY A 19 1.05 -5.56 -18.88
C GLY A 19 0.55 -4.18 -18.48
N PRO A 20 -0.77 -4.03 -18.27
CA PRO A 20 -1.36 -2.76 -17.86
C PRO A 20 -0.85 -2.32 -16.47
N LYS A 21 -0.76 -1.00 -16.28
CA LYS A 21 -0.41 -0.39 -14.99
C LYS A 21 -1.30 -0.90 -13.87
N ARG A 22 -0.66 -1.36 -12.80
CA ARG A 22 -1.32 -1.83 -11.58
C ARG A 22 -1.77 -0.67 -10.71
N GLY A 23 -2.75 -0.91 -9.85
CA GLY A 23 -3.11 0.01 -8.77
C GLY A 23 -2.54 -0.47 -7.45
N TYR A 24 -2.25 0.46 -6.54
CA TYR A 24 -1.72 0.14 -5.22
C TYR A 24 -2.43 0.92 -4.13
N TRP A 25 -2.69 0.24 -3.01
CA TRP A 25 -2.85 0.92 -1.72
C TRP A 25 -1.52 0.94 -1.00
N VAL A 26 -1.10 2.11 -0.55
CA VAL A 26 0.08 2.29 0.30
C VAL A 26 -0.41 2.83 1.63
N ILE A 27 -0.28 2.03 2.67
CA ILE A 27 -0.91 2.29 3.96
C ILE A 27 0.17 2.29 5.05
N SER A 28 0.24 3.38 5.82
CA SER A 28 1.00 3.41 7.07
C SER A 28 0.03 3.34 8.25
N ILE A 29 0.28 2.46 9.22
CA ILE A 29 -0.67 2.15 10.31
C ILE A 29 0.04 2.21 11.67
N ARG A 30 -0.63 2.81 12.66
CA ARG A 30 -0.31 2.74 14.09
C ARG A 30 -1.49 2.12 14.80
N ILE A 31 -1.29 0.93 15.35
CA ILE A 31 -2.31 0.22 16.11
C ILE A 31 -2.41 0.86 17.51
N LEU A 32 -3.62 1.17 17.94
CA LEU A 32 -3.95 1.70 19.27
C LEU A 32 -4.54 0.62 20.20
N ASP A 33 -5.27 -0.35 19.62
CA ASP A 33 -5.82 -1.51 20.33
C ASP A 33 -5.54 -2.79 19.53
N GLU A 34 -4.55 -3.57 19.97
CA GLU A 34 -4.14 -4.79 19.28
C GLU A 34 -5.24 -5.86 19.26
N ALA A 35 -5.93 -6.07 20.38
CA ALA A 35 -6.92 -7.14 20.50
C ALA A 35 -8.09 -6.92 19.52
N ARG A 36 -8.59 -5.68 19.46
CA ARG A 36 -9.63 -5.31 18.50
C ARG A 36 -9.09 -5.33 17.08
N TYR A 37 -7.89 -4.81 16.84
CA TYR A 37 -7.28 -4.80 15.52
C TYR A 37 -7.19 -6.21 14.92
N PHE A 38 -6.67 -7.18 15.67
CA PHE A 38 -6.53 -8.56 15.19
C PHE A 38 -7.86 -9.28 15.00
N THR A 39 -8.92 -8.88 15.73
CA THR A 39 -10.27 -9.43 15.53
C THR A 39 -10.83 -9.10 14.14
N TYR A 40 -10.50 -7.93 13.60
CA TYR A 40 -10.98 -7.49 12.29
C TYR A 40 -10.04 -7.81 11.13
N LEU A 41 -8.80 -8.20 11.45
CA LEU A 41 -7.74 -8.33 10.47
C LEU A 41 -8.03 -9.42 9.44
N GLU A 42 -8.51 -10.58 9.86
CA GLU A 42 -8.88 -11.68 8.96
C GLU A 42 -10.00 -11.27 8.01
N ALA A 43 -11.08 -10.67 8.54
CA ALA A 43 -12.19 -10.18 7.71
C ALA A 43 -11.75 -9.09 6.71
N ALA A 44 -10.80 -8.23 7.10
CA ALA A 44 -10.25 -7.22 6.19
C ALA A 44 -9.41 -7.85 5.07
N ILE A 45 -8.61 -8.88 5.39
CA ILE A 45 -7.82 -9.62 4.38
C ILE A 45 -8.76 -10.32 3.41
N ASP A 46 -9.77 -11.02 3.91
CA ASP A 46 -10.75 -11.72 3.08
C ASP A 46 -11.49 -10.76 2.15
N ALA A 47 -11.87 -9.56 2.65
CA ALA A 47 -12.48 -8.53 1.84
C ALA A 47 -11.55 -8.03 0.72
N ILE A 48 -10.28 -7.76 1.05
CA ILE A 48 -9.25 -7.35 0.08
C ILE A 48 -9.08 -8.41 -1.01
N ASP A 49 -8.90 -9.67 -0.62
CA ASP A 49 -8.70 -10.78 -1.55
C ASP A 49 -9.93 -10.98 -2.44
N SER A 50 -11.15 -10.86 -1.89
CA SER A 50 -12.40 -10.97 -2.64
C SER A 50 -12.58 -9.87 -3.71
N LEU A 51 -11.96 -8.71 -3.51
CA LEU A 51 -11.99 -7.57 -4.42
C LEU A 51 -10.80 -7.56 -5.40
N GLY A 52 -10.05 -8.67 -5.47
CA GLY A 52 -8.91 -8.82 -6.38
C GLY A 52 -7.65 -8.09 -5.90
N GLY A 53 -7.61 -7.68 -4.64
CA GLY A 53 -6.39 -7.17 -4.02
C GLY A 53 -5.42 -8.29 -3.71
N ARG A 54 -4.12 -8.01 -3.81
CA ARG A 54 -3.05 -8.92 -3.45
C ARG A 54 -2.12 -8.24 -2.45
N MET A 55 -1.94 -8.84 -1.28
CA MET A 55 -0.98 -8.34 -0.30
C MET A 55 0.46 -8.47 -0.80
N VAL A 56 1.18 -7.36 -0.93
CA VAL A 56 2.59 -7.29 -1.35
C VAL A 56 3.51 -7.02 -0.16
N ILE A 57 3.12 -6.08 0.71
CA ILE A 57 3.86 -5.76 1.93
C ILE A 57 2.88 -5.79 3.09
N ARG A 58 3.31 -6.41 4.19
CA ARG A 58 2.64 -6.31 5.50
C ARG A 58 3.70 -6.44 6.59
N SER A 59 4.49 -5.38 6.76
CA SER A 59 5.61 -5.38 7.69
C SER A 59 5.25 -4.63 8.96
N PRO A 60 5.33 -5.26 10.14
CA PRO A 60 5.24 -4.57 11.43
C PRO A 60 6.51 -3.78 11.77
N GLU A 61 7.60 -3.99 11.03
CA GLU A 61 8.86 -3.30 11.20
C GLU A 61 9.15 -2.42 9.97
N VAL A 62 9.45 -1.15 10.21
CA VAL A 62 9.75 -0.16 9.17
C VAL A 62 11.07 0.51 9.53
N ILE A 63 12.08 0.34 8.67
CA ILE A 63 13.33 1.10 8.77
C ILE A 63 13.10 2.44 8.07
N VAL A 64 13.05 3.52 8.85
CA VAL A 64 12.77 4.86 8.34
C VAL A 64 14.08 5.54 7.95
N GLY A 65 14.27 5.78 6.65
CA GLY A 65 15.40 6.59 6.17
C GLY A 65 15.20 8.09 6.42
N VAL A 66 14.01 8.62 6.11
CA VAL A 66 13.63 10.03 6.30
C VAL A 66 12.11 10.11 6.56
N GLY A 67 11.67 11.10 7.33
CA GLY A 67 10.25 11.35 7.63
C GLY A 67 9.75 10.63 8.88
N THR A 68 8.43 10.51 9.02
CA THR A 68 7.78 9.92 10.20
C THR A 68 6.60 9.03 9.82
N PRO A 69 6.78 7.98 8.99
CA PRO A 69 5.72 7.04 8.72
C PRO A 69 5.30 6.33 10.01
N LYS A 70 4.06 5.84 10.05
CA LYS A 70 3.57 5.02 11.16
C LYS A 70 4.31 3.65 11.16
N PRO A 71 4.38 2.94 12.31
CA PRO A 71 5.31 1.83 12.52
C PRO A 71 5.02 0.56 11.69
N ARG A 72 3.87 0.48 11.03
CA ARG A 72 3.51 -0.61 10.13
C ARG A 72 3.28 -0.08 8.73
N LEU A 73 3.83 -0.75 7.71
CA LEU A 73 3.52 -0.50 6.31
C LEU A 73 2.79 -1.70 5.69
N VAL A 74 1.73 -1.39 4.95
CA VAL A 74 0.94 -2.33 4.19
C VAL A 74 0.86 -1.85 2.74
N VAL A 75 1.11 -2.75 1.80
CA VAL A 75 0.94 -2.49 0.38
C VAL A 75 0.09 -3.58 -0.23
N VAL A 76 -0.99 -3.18 -0.92
CA VAL A 76 -1.90 -4.07 -1.64
C VAL A 76 -1.88 -3.70 -3.12
N GLU A 77 -1.67 -4.69 -3.98
CA GLU A 77 -1.66 -4.55 -5.45
C GLU A 77 -3.02 -4.94 -6.04
N PHE A 78 -3.48 -4.20 -7.05
CA PHE A 78 -4.72 -4.44 -7.79
C PHE A 78 -4.47 -4.44 -9.29
N GLY A 79 -5.46 -4.92 -10.05
CA GLY A 79 -5.44 -4.98 -11.51
C GLY A 79 -5.11 -3.65 -12.18
N SER A 80 -5.66 -2.56 -11.66
CA SER A 80 -5.50 -1.17 -12.14
C SER A 80 -5.75 -0.15 -11.02
N LEU A 81 -5.45 1.14 -11.26
CA LEU A 81 -5.81 2.23 -10.36
C LEU A 81 -7.32 2.29 -10.10
N ALA A 82 -8.13 2.09 -11.16
CA ALA A 82 -9.58 2.10 -11.06
C ALA A 82 -10.12 0.95 -10.19
N ASP A 83 -9.53 -0.25 -10.31
CA ASP A 83 -9.89 -1.39 -9.45
C ASP A 83 -9.53 -1.11 -7.99
N ALA A 84 -8.35 -0.54 -7.74
CA ALA A 84 -7.92 -0.17 -6.39
C ALA A 84 -8.83 0.89 -5.77
N GLN A 85 -9.25 1.90 -6.54
CA GLN A 85 -10.18 2.92 -6.08
C GLN A 85 -11.56 2.32 -5.78
N LYS A 86 -12.10 1.54 -6.71
CA LYS A 86 -13.41 0.89 -6.54
C LYS A 86 -13.42 -0.03 -5.31
N ALA A 87 -12.38 -0.84 -5.13
CA ALA A 87 -12.26 -1.70 -3.96
C ALA A 87 -12.24 -0.88 -2.65
N PHE A 88 -11.60 0.30 -2.64
CA PHE A 88 -11.58 1.16 -1.47
C PHE A 88 -12.97 1.73 -1.20
N GLU A 89 -13.68 2.18 -2.24
CA GLU A 89 -15.05 2.68 -2.13
C GLU A 89 -16.02 1.58 -1.66
N ASP A 90 -15.91 0.36 -2.19
CA ASP A 90 -16.73 -0.79 -1.80
C ASP A 90 -16.49 -1.17 -0.32
N ILE A 91 -15.23 -1.25 0.11
CA ILE A 91 -14.89 -1.49 1.53
C ILE A 91 -15.32 -0.30 2.40
N ALA A 92 -15.09 0.93 1.96
CA ALA A 92 -15.49 2.12 2.70
C ALA A 92 -17.02 2.22 2.83
N GLN A 93 -17.80 1.68 1.90
CA GLN A 93 -19.26 1.64 2.03
C GLN A 93 -19.75 0.46 2.87
N GLN A 94 -19.16 -0.73 2.70
CA GLN A 94 -19.56 -1.94 3.43
C GLN A 94 -19.05 -1.96 4.87
N THR A 95 -17.92 -1.31 5.13
CA THR A 95 -17.19 -1.29 6.41
C THR A 95 -17.14 0.11 7.04
N ALA A 96 -17.52 1.16 6.30
CA ALA A 96 -17.79 2.51 6.79
C ALA A 96 -16.77 3.14 7.74
N MET A 97 -15.45 2.88 7.64
CA MET A 97 -14.41 3.54 8.47
C MET A 97 -14.66 3.48 10.01
N LEU A 98 -15.69 2.75 10.46
CA LEU A 98 -16.34 2.77 11.78
C LEU A 98 -15.62 1.89 12.80
N LEU A 99 -14.49 1.29 12.40
CA LEU A 99 -13.72 0.39 13.23
C LEU A 99 -12.28 0.87 13.43
N TYR A 100 -11.94 2.10 13.07
CA TYR A 100 -10.62 2.66 13.37
C TYR A 100 -10.63 3.80 14.37
N GLU A 101 -11.78 4.42 14.65
CA GLU A 101 -11.86 5.42 15.71
C GLU A 101 -11.51 4.77 17.06
N GLY A 102 -10.28 5.04 17.52
CA GLY A 102 -9.69 4.42 18.71
C GLY A 102 -9.04 3.04 18.53
N ILE A 103 -9.09 2.39 17.36
CA ILE A 103 -8.41 1.08 17.14
C ILE A 103 -7.06 1.26 16.44
N ALA A 104 -6.96 2.13 15.43
CA ALA A 104 -5.70 2.45 14.78
C ALA A 104 -5.76 3.81 14.08
N GLU A 105 -4.62 4.48 14.00
CA GLU A 105 -4.43 5.62 13.12
C GLU A 105 -3.78 5.13 11.82
N TYR A 106 -4.20 5.62 10.67
CA TYR A 106 -3.57 5.25 9.41
C TYR A 106 -3.58 6.37 8.39
N ASP A 107 -2.60 6.35 7.50
CA ASP A 107 -2.61 7.11 6.25
C ASP A 107 -2.73 6.11 5.10
N LEU A 108 -3.60 6.38 4.14
CA LEU A 108 -3.78 5.53 2.97
C LEU A 108 -3.68 6.39 1.70
N ALA A 109 -2.83 5.97 0.77
CA ALA A 109 -2.77 6.50 -0.57
C ALA A 109 -3.17 5.43 -1.57
N ILE A 110 -3.96 5.81 -2.57
CA ILE A 110 -4.30 4.98 -3.73
C ILE A 110 -3.51 5.53 -4.90
N VAL A 111 -2.61 4.74 -5.47
CA VAL A 111 -1.65 5.20 -6.47
C VAL A 111 -1.53 4.22 -7.63
N GLU A 112 -1.15 4.72 -8.79
CA GLU A 112 -0.85 3.89 -9.95
C GLU A 112 0.61 3.40 -9.88
N GLY A 113 0.83 2.18 -10.38
CA GLY A 113 2.15 1.62 -10.59
C GLY A 113 2.95 2.39 -11.62
N TYR A 114 4.27 2.34 -11.46
CA TYR A 114 5.19 3.10 -12.28
C TYR A 114 5.34 2.59 -13.72
N ASP A 115 4.83 1.41 -14.06
CA ASP A 115 5.10 0.70 -15.32
C ASP A 115 4.45 1.41 -16.53
N ASP A 116 5.02 2.55 -16.94
CA ASP A 116 5.21 3.11 -18.29
C ASP A 116 5.55 4.60 -18.13
N PHE A 117 6.83 4.97 -18.20
CA PHE A 117 7.15 6.13 -19.04
C PHE A 117 6.92 5.63 -20.47
N GLY A 118 5.89 6.18 -21.13
CA GLY A 118 5.58 5.85 -22.52
C GLY A 118 6.73 6.13 -23.49
#